data_AF-F1LD03-F1
#
_entry.id   AF-F1LD03-F1
#
_cell.length_a   1.000
_cell.length_b   1.000
_cell.length_c   1.000
_cell.angle_alpha   90.00
_cell.angle_beta   90.00
_cell.angle_gamma   90.00
#
_symmetry.space_group_name_H-M   'P 1'
#
loop_
_entity.id
_entity.type
_entity.pdbx_description
1 polymer ?
#
loop_
_entity_poly.entity_id
_entity_poly.type
_entity_poly.pdbx_seq_one_letter_code
_entity_poly.pdbx_strand_id
1 'polypeptide(L)' 'MASCSLGAAQMSFDLAIEHLKIRKQFGKSLSQFQWNQFKLADMATQLFTSRIIVREAAKHLQEKTLHIWFRFVHNG' A
#
# COMPACT_ATOMS: atom_id res chain seq x y z
N MET A 1 0.08 3.46 -13.23
CA MET A 1 1.10 2.51 -12.73
C MET A 1 0.98 2.26 -11.22
N ALA A 2 0.91 3.29 -10.37
CA ALA A 2 0.85 3.13 -8.90
C ALA A 2 -0.30 2.23 -8.39
N SER A 3 -1.50 2.29 -8.98
CA SER A 3 -2.64 1.43 -8.61
C SER A 3 -2.40 -0.06 -8.87
N CYS A 4 -1.75 -0.39 -9.99
CA CYS A 4 -1.45 -1.77 -10.38
C CYS A 4 -0.40 -2.39 -9.44
N SER A 5 0.67 -1.65 -9.14
CA SER A 5 1.72 -2.07 -8.20
C SER A 5 1.17 -2.30 -6.78
N LEU A 6 0.26 -1.43 -6.33
CA LEU A 6 -0.45 -1.59 -5.04
C LEU A 6 -1.34 -2.84 -5.01
N GLY A 7 -1.98 -3.19 -6.14
CA GLY A 7 -2.77 -4.41 -6.26
C GLY A 7 -1.91 -5.68 -6.18
N ALA A 8 -0.79 -5.70 -6.90
CA ALA A 8 0.16 -6.81 -6.85
C ALA A 8 0.78 -7.00 -5.45
N ALA A 9 1.13 -5.89 -4.78
CA ALA A 9 1.64 -5.93 -3.41
C ALA A 9 0.60 -6.48 -2.42
N GLN A 10 -0.68 -6.15 -2.59
CA GLN A 10 -1.76 -6.68 -1.76
C GLN A 10 -1.90 -8.18 -1.93
N MET A 11 -1.95 -8.65 -3.18
CA MET A 11 -2.08 -10.07 -3.48
C MET A 11 -0.90 -10.89 -2.94
N SER A 12 0.33 -10.37 -3.06
CA SER A 12 1.52 -10.99 -2.48
C SER A 12 1.45 -11.06 -0.95
N PHE A 13 0.95 -10.01 -0.29
CA PHE A 13 0.75 -9.99 1.15
C PHE A 13 -0.29 -11.00 1.62
N ASP A 14 -1.42 -11.11 0.92
CA ASP A 14 -2.49 -12.06 1.24
C ASP A 14 -1.99 -13.51 1.12
N LEU A 15 -1.24 -13.82 0.05
CA LEU A 15 -0.59 -15.12 -0.13
C LEU A 15 0.45 -15.42 0.97
N ALA A 16 1.21 -14.42 1.41
CA ALA A 16 2.17 -14.58 2.50
C ALA A 16 1.45 -14.93 3.83
N ILE A 17 0.32 -14.29 4.14
CA ILE A 17 -0.50 -14.61 5.31
C ILE A 17 -1.02 -16.04 5.23
N GLU A 18 -1.59 -16.43 4.08
CA GLU A 18 -2.10 -17.77 3.86
C GLU A 18 -1.00 -18.81 4.08
N HIS A 19 0.17 -18.59 3.48
CA HIS A 19 1.32 -19.49 3.61
C HIS A 19 1.80 -19.63 5.07
N LEU A 20 1.83 -18.53 5.82
CA LEU A 20 2.23 -18.53 7.24
C LEU A 20 1.22 -19.26 8.15
N LYS A 21 -0.05 -19.38 7.75
CA LYS A 21 -1.08 -20.12 8.49
C LYS A 21 -0.97 -21.63 8.26
N ILE A 22 -0.75 -22.05 7.02
CA ILE A 22 -0.67 -23.48 6.67
C ILE A 22 0.68 -24.10 7.04
N ARG A 23 1.78 -23.34 7.00
CA ARG A 23 3.12 -23.85 7.26
C ARG A 23 3.39 -23.95 8.76
N LYS A 24 3.80 -25.14 9.21
CA LYS A 24 4.24 -25.42 10.58
C LYS A 24 5.73 -25.78 10.58
N GLN A 25 6.51 -25.16 11.46
CA GLN A 25 7.92 -25.49 11.69
C GLN A 25 8.25 -25.31 13.18
N PHE A 26 9.25 -26.05 13.66
CA PHE A 26 9.67 -26.05 15.07
C PHE A 26 8.52 -26.35 16.05
N GLY A 27 7.60 -27.24 15.64
CA GLY A 27 6.45 -27.66 16.45
C GLY A 27 5.31 -26.64 16.57
N LYS A 28 5.37 -25.49 15.87
CA LYS A 28 4.38 -24.40 15.95
C LYS A 28 4.04 -23.87 14.54
N SER A 29 2.92 -23.15 14.37
CA SER A 29 2.67 -22.48 13.09
C SER A 29 3.65 -21.32 12.92
N LEU A 30 4.06 -21.02 11.68
CA LEU A 30 4.92 -19.86 11.43
C LEU A 30 4.24 -18.53 11.83
N SER A 31 2.90 -18.48 11.86
CA SER A 31 2.13 -17.33 12.34
C SER A 31 2.29 -17.04 13.84
N GLN A 32 2.76 -17.99 14.65
CA GLN A 32 2.93 -17.80 16.11
C GLN A 32 4.28 -17.19 16.50
N PHE A 33 5.23 -17.08 15.57
CA PHE A 33 6.51 -16.44 15.85
C PHE A 33 6.35 -14.92 15.78
N GLN A 34 6.68 -14.23 16.87
CA GLN A 34 6.61 -12.76 16.92
C GLN A 34 7.38 -12.09 15.78
N TRP A 35 8.54 -12.63 15.39
CA TRP A 35 9.32 -12.11 14.26
C TRP A 35 8.51 -12.06 12.96
N ASN A 36 7.75 -13.12 12.66
CA ASN A 36 6.92 -13.16 11.46
C ASN A 36 5.71 -12.21 11.57
N GLN A 37 5.17 -12.03 12.77
CA GLN A 37 4.11 -11.06 13.03
C GLN A 37 4.61 -9.62 12.83
N PHE A 38 5.80 -9.28 13.31
CA PHE A 38 6.42 -7.98 13.09
C PHE A 38 6.66 -7.72 11.59
N LYS A 39 7.22 -8.69 10.86
CA LYS A 39 7.38 -8.55 9.40
C LYS A 39 6.06 -8.32 8.67
N LEU A 40 5.00 -9.06 9.03
CA LEU A 40 3.68 -8.85 8.46
C LEU A 40 3.11 -7.46 8.79
N ALA A 41 3.29 -7.01 10.03
CA ALA A 41 2.84 -5.68 10.45
C ALA A 41 3.57 -4.56 9.69
N ASP A 42 4.88 -4.70 9.45
CA ASP A 42 5.66 -3.76 8.64
C ASP A 42 5.18 -3.73 7.19
N MET A 43 4.96 -4.91 6.58
CA MET A 43 4.45 -5.01 5.21
C MET A 43 3.06 -4.38 5.07
N ALA A 44 2.15 -4.65 6.02
CA ALA A 44 0.83 -4.04 6.05
C ALA A 44 0.91 -2.51 6.17
N THR A 45 1.80 -2.01 7.02
CA THR A 45 2.01 -0.58 7.23
C THR A 45 2.54 0.09 5.97
N GLN A 46 3.55 -0.48 5.32
CA GLN A 46 4.09 0.05 4.06
C GLN A 46 3.05 0.10 2.95
N LEU A 47 2.21 -0.94 2.87
CA LEU A 47 1.15 -1.03 1.87
C LEU A 47 0.06 0.02 2.12
N PHE A 48 -0.35 0.21 3.36
CA PHE A 48 -1.30 1.26 3.75
C PHE A 48 -0.75 2.66 3.45
N THR A 49 0.50 2.94 3.85
CA THR A 49 1.18 4.21 3.59
C THR A 49 1.27 4.48 2.08
N SER A 50 1.63 3.47 1.28
CA SER A 50 1.70 3.61 -0.17
C SER A 50 0.35 4.01 -0.78
N ARG A 51 -0.77 3.45 -0.29
CA ARG A 51 -2.11 3.84 -0.74
C ARG A 51 -2.44 5.28 -0.39
N ILE A 52 -2.07 5.74 0.80
CA ILE A 52 -2.30 7.13 1.24
C ILE A 52 -1.47 8.08 0.37
N ILE A 53 -0.18 7.82 0.18
CA ILE A 53 0.71 8.67 -0.61
C ILE A 53 0.18 8.84 -2.03
N VAL A 54 -0.29 7.76 -2.67
CA VAL A 54 -0.84 7.83 -4.03
C VAL A 54 -2.12 8.69 -4.08
N ARG A 55 -2.99 8.56 -3.08
CA ARG A 55 -4.21 9.37 -2.99
C ARG A 55 -3.90 10.84 -2.74
N GLU A 56 -2.98 11.14 -1.84
CA GLU A 56 -2.57 12.53 -1.58
C GLU A 56 -1.85 13.15 -2.78
N ALA A 57 -0.97 12.40 -3.45
CA ALA A 57 -0.33 12.87 -4.67
C ALA A 57 -1.36 13.18 -5.77
N ALA A 58 -2.40 12.35 -5.92
CA ALA A 58 -3.48 12.60 -6.87
C ALA A 58 -4.31 13.85 -6.49
N LYS A 59 -4.63 14.02 -5.20
CA LYS A 59 -5.33 15.19 -4.69
C LYS A 59 -4.54 16.48 -4.93
N HIS A 60 -3.26 16.49 -4.58
CA HIS A 60 -2.36 17.62 -4.79
C HIS A 60 -2.21 17.97 -6.27
N LEU A 61 -2.16 16.96 -7.16
CA LEU A 61 -2.12 17.18 -8.60
C LEU A 61 -3.42 17.87 -9.07
N GLN A 62 -4.57 17.41 -8.60
CA GLN A 62 -5.87 17.95 -8.99
C GLN A 62 -6.07 19.40 -8.50
N GLU A 63 -5.64 19.72 -7.29
CA GLU A 63 -5.63 21.10 -6.78
C GLU A 63 -4.72 22.02 -7.62
N LYS A 64 -3.53 21.55 -8.00
CA LYS A 64 -2.65 22.30 -8.90
C LYS A 64 -3.31 22.54 -10.25
N THR A 65 -3.91 21.52 -10.85
CA THR A 65 -4.62 21.61 -12.14
C THR A 65 -5.76 22.64 -12.12
N LEU A 66 -6.51 22.73 -11.03
CA LEU A 66 -7.55 23.75 -10.86
C LEU A 66 -6.98 25.17 -10.83
N HIS A 67 -5.86 25.39 -10.14
CA HIS A 67 -5.21 26.70 -10.05
C HIS A 67 -4.64 27.19 -11.39
N ILE A 68 -3.99 26.32 -12.18
CA ILE A 68 -3.49 26.70 -13.51
C ILE A 68 -4.63 26.99 -14.49
N TRP A 69 -5.71 26.21 -14.47
CA TRP A 69 -6.88 26.46 -15.31
C TRP A 69 -7.54 27.82 -15.00
N PHE A 70 -7.71 28.15 -13.71
CA PHE A 70 -8.27 29.44 -13.31
C PHE A 70 -7.39 30.61 -13.77
N ARG A 71 -6.06 30.46 -13.66
CA ARG A 71 -5.10 31.47 -14.13
C ARG A 71 -5.17 31.68 -15.64
N PHE A 72 -5.39 30.62 -16.41
CA PHE A 72 -5.45 30.67 -17.87
C PHE A 72 -6.77 31.28 -18.37
N VAL A 73 -7.91 30.94 -17.74
CA VAL A 73 -9.23 31.46 -18.12
C VAL A 73 -9.42 32.94 -17.78
N HIS A 74 -8.72 33.48 -16.77
CA HIS A 74 -8.84 34.88 -16.35
C HIS A 74 -7.81 35.83 -16.98
N ASN A 75 -6.81 35.34 -17.72
CA ASN A 75 -5.77 36.15 -18.39
C ASN A 75 -5.86 36.11 -19.93
N GLY A 76 -6.98 35.64 -20.50
CA GLY A 76 -7.32 35.78 -21.92
C GLY A 76 -8.59 36.60 -22.05
#